data_AF-A0A941USH9-F1
#
_entry.id   AF-A0A941USH9-F1
#
_cell.length_a   1.000
_cell.length_b   1.000
_cell.length_c   1.000
_cell.angle_alpha   90.00
_cell.angle_beta   90.00
_cell.angle_gamma   90.00
#
_symmetry.space_group_name_H-M   'P 1'
#
loop_
_entity.id
_entity.type
_entity.pdbx_description
1 polymer ?
#
loop_
_entity_poly.entity_id
_entity_poly.type
_entity_poly.pdbx_seq_one_letter_code
_entity_poly.pdbx_strand_id
1 'polypeptide(L)'
;CSPGEIGRLPWKTLGLPELIDGESEPLWYAIDGAFRWRWGNTIGTNAAINSDTRATLQVFAADTVASRTPVGSEAAAIVFAAGAALPGQVRGTLAERKEARNYLDRVGPPAVAGTLDNSHEGGPFVAGPVRDAAGGLIANDRVVIVTARDVMGAVAPRVEDVVARMLAAYRTANQPMYPPDGKFPNPARYNDLACTDVAACGDPSSCTDATAATHPLTFCPRDTITCRGRLPENIWTTLATHPPRWFKYNLWSQTIYYAVGNNAAENPAGCSPQLQITGRPPAAALFLLPGSPLGTVVRNWPSQSNVLSQYFEDAENRDGWTLGPPAADRYVLPGPGSNDRLRAL
;
A
#
# COMPACT_ATOMS: atom_id res chain seq x y z
N CYS A 1 -12.38 18.72 0.26
CA CYS A 1 -11.08 18.12 0.53
C CYS A 1 -10.45 17.60 -0.75
N SER A 2 -9.40 18.24 -1.24
CA SER A 2 -8.70 17.93 -2.51
C SER A 2 -7.38 17.16 -2.24
N PRO A 3 -6.71 16.55 -3.25
CA PRO A 3 -5.44 15.83 -3.05
C PRO A 3 -4.30 16.73 -2.59
N GLY A 4 -3.57 16.36 -1.53
CA GLY A 4 -2.47 17.19 -1.01
C GLY A 4 -2.91 18.31 -0.08
N GLU A 5 -4.18 18.32 0.33
CA GLU A 5 -4.73 19.32 1.24
C GLU A 5 -3.94 19.38 2.55
N ILE A 6 -3.57 20.59 2.94
CA ILE A 6 -2.78 20.88 4.12
C ILE A 6 -3.69 21.24 5.28
N GLY A 7 -3.42 20.67 6.44
CA GLY A 7 -4.11 21.00 7.68
C GLY A 7 -3.20 20.81 8.89
N ARG A 8 -3.73 21.08 10.07
CA ARG A 8 -3.03 20.71 11.32
C ARG A 8 -2.97 19.19 11.44
N LEU A 9 -1.90 18.69 12.02
CA LEU A 9 -1.75 17.28 12.33
C LEU A 9 -2.95 16.83 13.21
N PRO A 10 -3.73 15.81 12.78
CA PRO A 10 -4.94 15.41 13.48
C PRO A 10 -4.62 14.52 14.69
N TRP A 11 -3.84 15.04 15.65
CA TRP A 11 -3.27 14.30 16.78
C TRP A 11 -4.33 13.56 17.60
N LYS A 12 -5.52 14.15 17.81
CA LYS A 12 -6.65 13.50 18.50
C LYS A 12 -7.12 12.24 17.78
N THR A 13 -7.28 12.32 16.45
CA THR A 13 -7.70 11.19 15.62
C THR A 13 -6.64 10.09 15.61
N LEU A 14 -5.37 10.48 15.69
CA LEU A 14 -4.23 9.55 15.76
C LEU A 14 -4.01 8.96 17.16
N GLY A 15 -4.75 9.41 18.19
CA GLY A 15 -4.55 8.96 19.57
C GLY A 15 -3.21 9.41 20.16
N LEU A 16 -2.65 10.50 19.66
CA LEU A 16 -1.39 11.09 20.12
C LEU A 16 -1.67 12.23 21.12
N PRO A 17 -0.73 12.60 21.99
CA PRO A 17 -0.76 13.91 22.63
C PRO A 17 -0.65 15.02 21.58
N GLU A 18 -1.04 16.24 21.94
CA GLU A 18 -0.77 17.41 21.08
C GLU A 18 0.73 17.56 20.86
N LEU A 19 1.14 17.52 19.60
CA LEU A 19 2.53 17.69 19.20
C LEU A 19 2.72 19.13 18.72
N ILE A 20 3.68 19.80 19.35
CA ILE A 20 4.12 21.16 19.03
C ILE A 20 5.59 21.13 18.63
N ASP A 21 6.01 22.09 17.81
CA ASP A 21 7.42 22.27 17.46
C ASP A 21 8.21 23.05 18.54
N GLY A 22 9.47 23.36 18.24
CA GLY A 22 10.36 24.08 19.15
C GLY A 22 9.93 25.51 19.46
N GLU A 23 9.00 26.08 18.69
CA GLU A 23 8.45 27.42 18.86
C GLU A 23 7.01 27.39 19.41
N SER A 24 6.62 26.24 19.97
CA SER A 24 5.28 25.99 20.53
C SER A 24 4.14 26.06 19.52
N GLU A 25 4.42 25.79 18.24
CA GLU A 25 3.40 25.78 17.20
C GLU A 25 2.90 24.35 16.92
N PRO A 26 1.57 24.14 16.79
CA PRO A 26 1.04 22.84 16.41
C PRO A 26 1.54 22.41 15.02
N LEU A 27 1.90 21.14 14.88
CA LEU A 27 2.41 20.61 13.60
C LEU A 27 1.37 20.69 12.48
N TRP A 28 1.85 20.88 11.25
CA TRP A 28 1.06 20.79 10.02
C TRP A 28 1.27 19.45 9.33
N TYR A 29 0.33 19.08 8.47
CA TYR A 29 0.26 17.78 7.83
C TYR A 29 -0.32 17.92 6.43
N ALA A 30 0.34 17.29 5.45
CA ALA A 30 -0.18 17.08 4.10
C ALA A 30 -0.26 15.58 3.83
N ILE A 31 -1.31 15.15 3.12
CA ILE A 31 -1.50 13.74 2.73
C ILE A 31 -1.68 13.62 1.22
N ASP A 32 -1.03 12.62 0.65
CA ASP A 32 -1.19 12.29 -0.76
C ASP A 32 -2.64 11.84 -1.04
N GLY A 33 -3.19 12.27 -2.18
CA GLY A 33 -4.57 11.94 -2.55
C GLY A 33 -4.83 10.44 -2.74
N ALA A 34 -3.80 9.65 -3.05
CA ALA A 34 -3.86 8.20 -3.18
C ALA A 34 -3.83 7.49 -1.82
N PHE A 35 -3.29 8.12 -0.78
CA PHE A 35 -3.21 7.59 0.58
C PHE A 35 -4.29 8.14 1.51
N ARG A 36 -5.23 8.92 0.96
CA ARG A 36 -6.32 9.51 1.73
C ARG A 36 -7.52 8.57 1.83
N TRP A 37 -8.08 8.48 3.04
CA TRP A 37 -9.40 7.87 3.25
C TRP A 37 -10.49 8.64 2.48
N ARG A 38 -11.27 7.94 1.64
CA ARG A 38 -12.41 8.53 0.93
C ARG A 38 -13.70 8.01 1.53
N TRP A 39 -14.51 8.90 2.09
CA TRP A 39 -15.84 8.56 2.60
C TRP A 39 -16.83 8.48 1.46
N GLY A 40 -17.38 7.29 1.20
CA GLY A 40 -18.40 7.04 0.19
C GLY A 40 -18.57 5.54 -0.02
N ASN A 41 -19.81 5.09 -0.27
CA ASN A 41 -20.12 3.69 -0.60
C ASN A 41 -19.58 3.28 -1.99
N THR A 42 -18.98 4.22 -2.71
CA THR A 42 -18.27 4.02 -3.96
C THR A 42 -17.00 3.23 -3.71
N ILE A 43 -17.11 1.91 -3.78
CA ILE A 43 -15.96 1.05 -4.07
C ILE A 43 -15.58 1.33 -5.53
N GLY A 44 -14.95 2.47 -5.74
CA GLY A 44 -14.58 3.00 -7.04
C GLY A 44 -13.09 3.19 -7.13
N THR A 45 -12.65 3.45 -8.36
CA THR A 45 -11.31 3.20 -8.90
C THR A 45 -10.13 4.02 -8.33
N ASN A 46 -10.29 4.63 -7.15
CA ASN A 46 -9.32 5.55 -6.55
C ASN A 46 -9.32 5.50 -5.00
N ALA A 47 -9.77 4.40 -4.38
CA ALA A 47 -9.98 4.32 -2.93
C ALA A 47 -9.17 3.25 -2.19
N ALA A 48 -8.60 2.26 -2.89
CA ALA A 48 -7.84 1.19 -2.24
C ALA A 48 -6.38 1.60 -2.00
N ILE A 49 -5.94 1.44 -0.76
CA ILE A 49 -4.59 1.64 -0.27
C ILE A 49 -3.96 0.27 -0.01
N ASN A 50 -3.14 -0.20 -0.94
CA ASN A 50 -2.41 -1.47 -0.87
C ASN A 50 -1.00 -1.33 -1.45
N SER A 51 -0.30 -2.45 -1.65
CA SER A 51 1.07 -2.46 -2.17
C SER A 51 1.26 -1.80 -3.53
N ASP A 52 0.20 -1.67 -4.33
CA ASP A 52 0.26 -1.04 -5.66
C ASP A 52 0.05 0.47 -5.61
N THR A 53 -0.42 1.00 -4.49
CA THR A 53 -0.68 2.43 -4.32
C THR A 53 0.64 3.21 -4.34
N ARG A 54 0.79 4.08 -5.33
CA ARG A 54 1.91 5.01 -5.45
C ARG A 54 1.56 6.36 -4.86
N ALA A 55 2.51 6.93 -4.13
CA ALA A 55 2.45 8.32 -3.68
C ALA A 55 3.01 9.23 -4.77
N THR A 56 2.73 10.53 -4.65
CA THR A 56 3.08 11.54 -5.66
C THR A 56 3.66 12.83 -5.07
N LEU A 57 3.48 13.08 -3.77
CA LEU A 57 4.01 14.31 -3.16
C LEU A 57 5.54 14.37 -3.20
N GLN A 58 6.05 15.53 -3.60
CA GLN A 58 7.47 15.78 -3.78
C GLN A 58 8.03 16.75 -2.75
N VAL A 59 9.18 16.43 -2.16
CA VAL A 59 9.90 17.29 -1.22
C VAL A 59 11.33 17.52 -1.72
N PHE A 60 11.75 18.77 -1.75
CA PHE A 60 13.10 19.18 -2.12
C PHE A 60 13.94 19.52 -0.89
N ALA A 61 15.25 19.38 -1.00
CA ALA A 61 16.19 19.73 0.05
C ALA A 61 16.39 21.25 0.14
N ALA A 62 17.18 21.67 1.12
CA ALA A 62 17.47 23.07 1.39
C ALA A 62 18.18 23.80 0.23
N ASP A 63 18.84 23.05 -0.67
CA ASP A 63 19.45 23.58 -1.89
C ASP A 63 18.41 23.87 -3.00
N THR A 64 17.14 23.55 -2.78
CA THR A 64 16.00 23.74 -3.70
C THR A 64 16.10 22.94 -5.00
N VAL A 65 17.05 22.00 -5.08
CA VAL A 65 17.39 21.23 -6.29
C VAL A 65 17.29 19.74 -6.01
N ALA A 66 17.94 19.26 -4.94
CA ALA A 66 17.99 17.83 -4.64
C ALA A 66 16.62 17.34 -4.15
N SER A 67 16.07 16.34 -4.82
CA SER A 67 14.84 15.68 -4.35
C SER A 67 15.12 14.81 -3.13
N ARG A 68 14.32 14.97 -2.08
CA ARG A 68 14.26 14.08 -0.91
C ARG A 68 13.23 12.97 -1.06
N THR A 69 12.46 13.00 -2.14
CA THR A 69 11.44 12.01 -2.52
C THR A 69 11.69 11.57 -3.97
N PRO A 70 12.80 10.87 -4.24
CA PRO A 70 13.08 10.37 -5.58
C PRO A 70 12.05 9.33 -6.01
N VAL A 71 12.06 8.99 -7.30
CA VAL A 71 11.10 8.04 -7.90
C VAL A 71 11.09 6.70 -7.13
N GLY A 72 9.92 6.24 -6.70
CA GLY A 72 9.75 5.06 -5.85
C GLY A 72 9.98 5.29 -4.35
N SER A 73 10.09 6.55 -3.93
CA SER A 73 10.17 7.01 -2.53
C SER A 73 9.38 8.32 -2.34
N GLU A 74 8.32 8.50 -3.13
CA GLU A 74 7.40 9.61 -3.03
C GLU A 74 6.68 9.62 -1.67
N ALA A 75 6.34 10.81 -1.18
CA ALA A 75 5.76 10.99 0.14
C ALA A 75 4.25 10.67 0.12
N ALA A 76 3.83 9.69 0.90
CA ALA A 76 2.41 9.42 1.17
C ALA A 76 1.82 10.47 2.14
N ALA A 77 2.67 11.01 3.01
CA ALA A 77 2.35 12.15 3.85
C ALA A 77 3.60 12.94 4.24
N ILE A 78 3.40 14.19 4.61
CA ILE A 78 4.46 15.09 5.08
C ILE A 78 3.97 15.78 6.35
N VAL A 79 4.81 15.79 7.39
CA VAL A 79 4.58 16.54 8.63
C VAL A 79 5.53 17.73 8.66
N PHE A 80 5.00 18.92 8.93
CA PHE A 80 5.78 20.16 8.99
C PHE A 80 5.81 20.71 10.41
N ALA A 81 6.99 21.15 10.83
CA ALA A 81 7.20 22.05 11.95
C ALA A 81 7.52 23.44 11.37
N ALA A 82 6.66 24.42 11.66
CA ALA A 82 6.69 25.73 11.05
C ALA A 82 7.87 26.59 11.54
N GLY A 83 8.32 26.34 12.78
CA GLY A 83 9.36 27.15 13.38
C GLY A 83 8.95 28.62 13.55
N ALA A 84 9.97 29.46 13.68
CA ALA A 84 9.79 30.87 14.04
C ALA A 84 9.15 31.63 12.87
N ALA A 85 8.26 32.58 13.18
CA ALA A 85 7.59 33.36 12.15
C ALA A 85 8.60 34.15 11.30
N LEU A 86 8.57 33.93 9.98
CA LEU A 86 9.34 34.72 9.02
C LEU A 86 8.60 36.01 8.62
N PRO A 87 9.29 37.01 8.04
CA PRO A 87 8.64 38.24 7.59
C PRO A 87 7.44 37.96 6.67
N GLY A 88 6.29 38.57 7.00
CA GLY A 88 5.03 38.39 6.26
C GLY A 88 4.11 37.32 6.82
N GLN A 89 4.57 36.47 7.74
CA GLN A 89 3.72 35.53 8.45
C GLN A 89 3.01 36.22 9.63
N VAL A 90 1.69 36.06 9.71
CA VAL A 90 0.84 36.67 10.76
C VAL A 90 0.02 35.59 11.47
N ARG A 91 0.18 35.46 12.79
CA ARG A 91 -0.33 34.31 13.58
C ARG A 91 -1.21 34.69 14.77
N GLY A 92 -1.63 35.96 14.87
CA GLY A 92 -2.25 36.53 16.06
C GLY A 92 -3.76 36.25 16.20
N THR A 93 -4.51 36.26 15.09
CA THR A 93 -5.97 36.12 15.12
C THR A 93 -6.45 34.68 14.89
N LEU A 94 -7.70 34.37 15.28
CA LEU A 94 -8.29 33.04 15.02
C LEU A 94 -8.40 32.72 13.53
N ALA A 95 -8.63 33.73 12.68
CA ALA A 95 -8.66 33.55 11.23
C ALA A 95 -7.26 33.24 10.72
N GLU A 96 -6.25 33.99 11.17
CA GLU A 96 -4.86 33.77 10.82
C GLU A 96 -4.34 32.38 11.18
N ARG A 97 -4.73 31.86 12.37
CA ARG A 97 -4.33 30.53 12.85
C ARG A 97 -4.80 29.36 11.99
N LYS A 98 -5.81 29.57 11.14
CA LYS A 98 -6.39 28.54 10.26
C LYS A 98 -5.72 28.48 8.88
N GLU A 99 -4.97 29.51 8.50
CA GLU A 99 -4.39 29.63 7.17
C GLU A 99 -2.95 29.09 7.15
N ALA A 100 -2.70 28.03 6.39
CA ALA A 100 -1.37 27.41 6.29
C ALA A 100 -0.28 28.40 5.85
N ARG A 101 -0.60 29.33 4.94
CA ARG A 101 0.31 30.36 4.43
C ARG A 101 0.88 31.30 5.50
N ASN A 102 0.23 31.37 6.66
CA ASN A 102 0.68 32.19 7.78
C ASN A 102 1.73 31.49 8.65
N TYR A 103 2.05 30.24 8.34
CA TYR A 103 2.94 29.39 9.11
C TYR A 103 4.01 28.76 8.23
N LEU A 104 3.61 28.24 7.08
CA LEU A 104 4.45 27.46 6.19
C LEU A 104 5.06 28.35 5.12
N ASP A 105 6.29 28.01 4.77
CA ASP A 105 7.17 28.80 3.95
C ASP A 105 6.99 28.55 2.45
N ARG A 106 7.40 29.55 1.69
CA ARG A 106 7.42 29.52 0.24
C ARG A 106 8.78 30.00 -0.25
N VAL A 107 9.37 29.26 -1.17
CA VAL A 107 10.61 29.59 -1.86
C VAL A 107 10.32 29.78 -3.34
N GLY A 108 10.52 31.01 -3.83
CA GLY A 108 10.37 31.34 -5.25
C GLY A 108 11.54 30.84 -6.11
N PRO A 109 11.50 31.06 -7.43
CA PRO A 109 12.61 30.77 -8.33
C PRO A 109 13.94 31.40 -7.87
N PRO A 110 15.10 30.77 -8.13
CA PRO A 110 15.36 29.77 -9.18
C PRO A 110 15.32 28.28 -8.73
N ALA A 111 14.38 27.87 -7.86
CA ALA A 111 14.22 26.44 -7.54
C ALA A 111 13.88 25.59 -8.79
N VAL A 112 14.38 24.34 -8.84
CA VAL A 112 14.29 23.47 -10.04
C VAL A 112 12.86 23.11 -10.42
N ALA A 113 11.94 23.08 -9.46
CA ALA A 113 10.53 22.82 -9.69
C ALA A 113 9.68 24.11 -9.78
N GLY A 114 10.31 25.28 -9.97
CA GLY A 114 9.61 26.57 -10.02
C GLY A 114 9.44 27.18 -8.63
N THR A 115 8.20 27.33 -8.15
CA THR A 115 7.94 27.75 -6.77
C THR A 115 7.78 26.51 -5.90
N LEU A 116 8.53 26.43 -4.80
CA LEU A 116 8.31 25.45 -3.74
C LEU A 116 7.44 26.12 -2.66
N ASP A 117 6.31 25.53 -2.30
CA ASP A 117 5.35 26.16 -1.40
C ASP A 117 4.78 25.14 -0.42
N ASN A 118 5.19 25.25 0.85
CA ASN A 118 4.75 24.34 1.90
C ASN A 118 3.30 24.58 2.32
N SER A 119 2.71 25.71 1.93
CA SER A 119 1.31 26.03 2.17
C SER A 119 0.38 25.66 1.00
N HIS A 120 0.93 25.26 -0.14
CA HIS A 120 0.16 24.92 -1.33
C HIS A 120 -0.24 23.44 -1.35
N GLU A 121 -1.50 23.20 -1.69
CA GLU A 121 -2.03 21.86 -1.88
C GLU A 121 -1.24 21.11 -2.96
N GLY A 122 -0.72 19.93 -2.61
CA GLY A 122 0.06 19.08 -3.52
C GLY A 122 1.53 19.47 -3.69
N GLY A 123 1.97 20.62 -3.15
CA GLY A 123 3.35 21.08 -3.24
C GLY A 123 3.73 21.60 -4.64
N PRO A 124 4.99 21.44 -5.09
CA PRO A 124 6.10 20.75 -4.43
C PRO A 124 6.55 21.45 -3.14
N PHE A 125 7.05 20.66 -2.19
CA PHE A 125 7.43 21.08 -0.84
C PHE A 125 8.95 21.27 -0.70
N VAL A 126 9.40 21.96 0.35
CA VAL A 126 10.82 22.19 0.64
C VAL A 126 11.15 21.95 2.12
N ALA A 127 12.30 21.33 2.36
CA ALA A 127 12.88 21.17 3.69
C ALA A 127 13.83 22.33 4.01
N GLY A 128 13.51 23.11 5.04
CA GLY A 128 14.37 24.15 5.57
C GLY A 128 15.52 23.61 6.45
N PRO A 129 16.48 24.48 6.81
CA PRO A 129 16.50 25.91 6.48
C PRO A 129 17.00 26.19 5.06
N VAL A 130 16.31 27.06 4.33
CA VAL A 130 16.74 27.59 3.02
C VAL A 130 17.23 29.03 3.21
N ARG A 131 18.34 29.38 2.55
CA ARG A 131 18.90 30.74 2.57
C ARG A 131 19.00 31.32 1.16
N ASP A 132 18.82 32.63 1.06
CA ASP A 132 19.10 33.36 -0.18
C ASP A 132 20.62 33.51 -0.43
N ALA A 133 20.98 34.11 -1.57
CA ALA A 133 22.37 34.34 -1.94
C ALA A 133 23.14 35.28 -0.98
N ALA A 134 22.43 36.12 -0.23
CA ALA A 134 22.99 36.99 0.80
C ALA A 134 23.10 36.29 2.18
N GLY A 135 22.67 35.02 2.29
CA GLY A 135 22.64 34.24 3.52
C GLY A 135 21.41 34.49 4.40
N GLY A 136 20.46 35.30 3.95
CA GLY A 136 19.19 35.55 4.62
C GLY A 136 18.32 34.30 4.67
N LEU A 137 17.71 34.02 5.83
CA LEU A 137 16.82 32.88 6.00
C LEU A 137 15.49 33.15 5.29
N ILE A 138 15.12 32.31 4.32
CA ILE A 138 13.89 32.47 3.52
C ILE A 138 12.88 31.34 3.71
N ALA A 139 13.31 30.20 4.25
CA ALA A 139 12.44 29.16 4.77
C ALA A 139 13.12 28.47 5.96
N ASN A 140 12.38 28.16 7.00
CA ASN A 140 12.82 27.47 8.21
C ASN A 140 11.93 26.26 8.59
N ASP A 141 10.87 25.99 7.82
CA ASP A 141 10.05 24.79 7.95
C ASP A 141 10.90 23.51 7.99
N ARG A 142 10.74 22.69 9.02
CA ARG A 142 11.33 21.35 9.07
C ARG A 142 10.28 20.34 8.67
N VAL A 143 10.69 19.36 7.87
CA VAL A 143 9.79 18.34 7.34
C VAL A 143 10.21 16.93 7.73
N VAL A 144 9.22 16.13 8.11
CA VAL A 144 9.32 14.67 8.21
C VAL A 144 8.51 14.06 7.07
N ILE A 145 9.15 13.17 6.33
CA ILE A 145 8.58 12.51 5.17
C ILE A 145 8.12 11.12 5.59
N VAL A 146 6.86 10.78 5.32
CA VAL A 146 6.33 9.43 5.43
C VAL A 146 6.10 8.91 4.02
N THR A 147 6.90 7.94 3.59
CA THR A 147 6.82 7.39 2.23
C THR A 147 5.72 6.33 2.12
N ALA A 148 5.31 6.01 0.89
CA ALA A 148 4.46 4.84 0.64
C ALA A 148 5.05 3.55 1.23
N ARG A 149 6.39 3.41 1.18
CA ARG A 149 7.11 2.27 1.74
C ARG A 149 6.99 2.18 3.25
N ASP A 150 7.06 3.32 3.95
CA ASP A 150 6.89 3.36 5.42
C ASP A 150 5.49 2.89 5.81
N VAL A 151 4.47 3.35 5.08
CA VAL A 151 3.08 2.93 5.29
C VAL A 151 2.90 1.44 5.02
N MET A 152 3.36 0.94 3.86
CA MET A 152 3.21 -0.47 3.51
C MET A 152 4.02 -1.38 4.44
N GLY A 153 5.23 -0.97 4.83
CA GLY A 153 6.04 -1.69 5.81
C GLY A 153 5.35 -1.85 7.16
N ALA A 154 4.66 -0.82 7.63
CA ALA A 154 3.87 -0.86 8.87
C ALA A 154 2.60 -1.71 8.75
N VAL A 155 1.96 -1.73 7.57
CA VAL A 155 0.70 -2.46 7.34
C VAL A 155 0.92 -3.94 7.02
N ALA A 156 2.04 -4.30 6.37
CA ALA A 156 2.29 -5.65 5.89
C ALA A 156 2.22 -6.76 6.97
N PRO A 157 2.77 -6.61 8.20
CA PRO A 157 2.60 -7.62 9.25
C PRO A 157 1.12 -7.89 9.57
N ARG A 158 0.28 -6.84 9.55
CA ARG A 158 -1.15 -6.97 9.82
C ARG A 158 -1.87 -7.72 8.71
N VAL A 159 -1.48 -7.48 7.46
CA VAL A 159 -1.98 -8.22 6.29
C VAL A 159 -1.58 -9.68 6.41
N GLU A 160 -0.32 -9.98 6.73
CA GLU A 160 0.17 -11.35 6.94
C GLU A 160 -0.64 -12.11 7.98
N ASP A 161 -0.92 -11.50 9.13
CA ASP A 161 -1.69 -12.13 10.19
C ASP A 161 -3.15 -12.33 9.83
N VAL A 162 -3.73 -11.46 9.01
CA VAL A 162 -5.06 -11.72 8.43
C VAL A 162 -4.99 -12.94 7.52
N VAL A 163 -4.09 -12.97 6.53
CA VAL A 163 -4.00 -14.07 5.55
C VAL A 163 -3.71 -15.41 6.23
N ALA A 164 -2.73 -15.45 7.14
CA ALA A 164 -2.36 -16.68 7.83
C ALA A 164 -3.51 -17.23 8.69
N ARG A 165 -4.22 -16.37 9.43
CA ARG A 165 -5.39 -16.80 10.21
C ARG A 165 -6.51 -17.32 9.32
N MET A 166 -6.75 -16.65 8.20
CA MET A 166 -7.81 -17.01 7.27
C MET A 166 -7.52 -18.35 6.56
N LEU A 167 -6.27 -18.57 6.12
CA LEU A 167 -5.82 -19.85 5.55
C LEU A 167 -5.81 -20.98 6.59
N ALA A 168 -5.40 -20.71 7.83
CA ALA A 168 -5.47 -21.69 8.92
C ALA A 168 -6.93 -22.07 9.28
N ALA A 169 -7.84 -21.10 9.30
CA ALA A 169 -9.26 -21.34 9.50
C ALA A 169 -9.84 -22.20 8.36
N TYR A 170 -9.48 -21.90 7.11
CA TYR A 170 -9.88 -22.74 5.97
C TYR A 170 -9.35 -24.16 6.07
N ARG A 171 -8.05 -24.30 6.39
CA ARG A 171 -7.42 -25.61 6.58
C ARG A 171 -8.14 -26.45 7.63
N THR A 172 -8.47 -25.83 8.76
CA THR A 172 -9.20 -26.48 9.87
C THR A 172 -10.62 -26.88 9.45
N ALA A 173 -11.33 -26.00 8.74
CA ALA A 173 -12.68 -26.28 8.26
C ALA A 173 -12.73 -27.38 7.19
N ASN A 174 -11.63 -27.58 6.45
CA ASN A 174 -11.50 -28.58 5.39
C ASN A 174 -10.58 -29.73 5.81
N GLN A 175 -10.62 -30.14 7.09
CA GLN A 175 -9.96 -31.35 7.57
C GLN A 175 -10.80 -32.58 7.23
N PRO A 176 -10.32 -33.50 6.35
CA PRO A 176 -10.99 -34.77 6.16
C PRO A 176 -10.77 -35.67 7.38
N MET A 177 -11.65 -36.67 7.54
CA MET A 177 -11.56 -37.64 8.64
C MET A 177 -10.27 -38.47 8.59
N TYR A 178 -9.73 -38.71 7.39
CA TYR A 178 -8.46 -39.40 7.18
C TYR A 178 -7.87 -39.10 5.79
N PRO A 179 -6.59 -38.70 5.67
CA PRO A 179 -5.69 -38.27 6.75
C PRO A 179 -6.16 -36.95 7.38
N PRO A 180 -5.84 -36.67 8.66
CA PRO A 180 -6.36 -35.50 9.39
C PRO A 180 -5.75 -34.15 8.93
N ASP A 181 -4.82 -34.19 7.97
CA ASP A 181 -4.21 -32.98 7.43
C ASP A 181 -5.22 -32.22 6.59
N GLY A 182 -5.62 -31.06 7.09
CA GLY A 182 -6.56 -30.18 6.39
C GLY A 182 -6.01 -29.66 5.09
N LYS A 183 -6.94 -29.33 4.18
CA LYS A 183 -6.62 -28.80 2.86
C LYS A 183 -6.62 -27.28 2.85
N PHE A 184 -5.61 -26.72 2.21
CA PHE A 184 -5.58 -25.32 1.85
C PHE A 184 -6.37 -25.10 0.55
N PRO A 185 -6.95 -23.91 0.36
CA PRO A 185 -7.68 -23.58 -0.86
C PRO A 185 -6.71 -23.52 -2.05
N ASN A 186 -7.17 -23.87 -3.25
CA ASN A 186 -6.42 -23.56 -4.47
C ASN A 186 -6.40 -22.04 -4.73
N PRO A 187 -5.32 -21.46 -5.27
CA PRO A 187 -5.25 -20.05 -5.62
C PRO A 187 -6.25 -19.64 -6.70
N ALA A 188 -6.52 -18.34 -6.79
CA ALA A 188 -7.19 -17.77 -7.95
C ALA A 188 -6.22 -17.64 -9.12
N ARG A 189 -6.72 -17.75 -10.37
CA ARG A 189 -5.87 -17.51 -11.55
C ARG A 189 -5.35 -16.09 -11.54
N TYR A 190 -4.09 -15.94 -11.89
CA TYR A 190 -3.42 -14.65 -11.89
C TYR A 190 -4.04 -13.64 -12.88
N ASN A 191 -4.58 -14.16 -13.99
CA ASN A 191 -5.25 -13.42 -15.07
C ASN A 191 -6.78 -13.57 -15.02
N ASP A 192 -7.34 -14.02 -13.89
CA ASP A 192 -8.79 -14.05 -13.75
C ASP A 192 -9.33 -12.62 -13.87
N LEU A 193 -10.33 -12.41 -14.73
CA LEU A 193 -10.96 -11.09 -14.90
C LEU A 193 -11.65 -10.66 -13.61
N ALA A 194 -12.20 -11.61 -12.83
CA ALA A 194 -12.76 -11.29 -11.51
C ALA A 194 -11.70 -10.87 -10.47
N CYS A 195 -10.40 -11.09 -10.75
CA CYS A 195 -9.30 -10.58 -9.94
C CYS A 195 -8.66 -9.30 -10.47
N THR A 196 -8.84 -9.00 -11.76
CA THR A 196 -8.05 -7.98 -12.48
C THR A 196 -8.89 -6.85 -13.05
N ASP A 197 -10.22 -7.00 -13.12
CA ASP A 197 -11.12 -6.01 -13.70
C ASP A 197 -11.77 -5.10 -12.63
N VAL A 198 -11.69 -3.80 -12.86
CA VAL A 198 -12.48 -2.77 -12.14
C VAL A 198 -13.67 -2.28 -12.95
N ALA A 199 -13.70 -2.51 -14.27
CA ALA A 199 -14.74 -2.06 -15.18
C ALA A 199 -16.08 -2.79 -14.99
N ALA A 200 -16.10 -3.96 -14.33
CA ALA A 200 -17.33 -4.56 -13.84
C ALA A 200 -18.09 -3.67 -12.83
N CYS A 201 -17.39 -2.70 -12.22
CA CYS A 201 -17.96 -1.64 -11.39
C CYS A 201 -17.87 -0.29 -12.16
N GLY A 202 -18.42 -0.25 -13.38
CA GLY A 202 -18.49 0.97 -14.21
C GLY A 202 -19.34 2.09 -13.62
N ASP A 203 -20.13 1.81 -12.58
CA ASP A 203 -20.88 2.78 -11.79
C ASP A 203 -20.70 2.46 -10.28
N PRO A 204 -20.13 3.37 -9.49
CA PRO A 204 -20.13 3.30 -8.03
C PRO A 204 -21.45 2.91 -7.36
N SER A 205 -22.58 3.33 -7.93
CA SER A 205 -23.92 3.08 -7.39
C SER A 205 -24.40 1.65 -7.68
N SER A 206 -23.86 0.99 -8.72
CA SER A 206 -24.13 -0.43 -8.99
C SER A 206 -23.35 -1.35 -8.03
N CYS A 207 -22.28 -0.86 -7.39
CA CYS A 207 -21.55 -1.58 -6.35
C CYS A 207 -22.19 -1.40 -4.94
N THR A 208 -23.42 -0.85 -4.87
CA THR A 208 -24.06 -0.48 -3.59
C THR A 208 -25.45 -1.06 -3.39
N ASP A 209 -25.96 -1.83 -4.35
CA ASP A 209 -27.29 -2.41 -4.21
C ASP A 209 -27.23 -3.68 -3.35
N ALA A 210 -27.54 -3.51 -2.07
CA ALA A 210 -27.62 -4.59 -1.09
C ALA A 210 -28.71 -5.63 -1.40
N THR A 211 -29.55 -5.39 -2.41
CA THR A 211 -30.54 -6.33 -2.93
C THR A 211 -30.02 -7.27 -4.02
N ALA A 212 -28.83 -7.02 -4.58
CA ALA A 212 -28.16 -7.99 -5.43
C ALA A 212 -27.38 -9.00 -4.58
N ALA A 213 -27.99 -10.15 -4.31
CA ALA A 213 -27.36 -11.31 -3.68
C ALA A 213 -26.20 -11.92 -4.52
N THR A 214 -25.74 -11.24 -5.57
CA THR A 214 -24.69 -11.69 -6.49
C THR A 214 -23.80 -10.50 -6.91
N HIS A 215 -22.74 -10.28 -6.10
CA HIS A 215 -21.47 -9.60 -6.39
C HIS A 215 -21.39 -8.06 -6.47
N PRO A 216 -21.05 -7.38 -5.35
CA PRO A 216 -20.46 -6.05 -5.38
C PRO A 216 -19.08 -6.01 -4.71
N LEU A 217 -18.16 -6.89 -5.14
CA LEU A 217 -16.70 -6.83 -5.01
C LEU A 217 -16.12 -7.88 -5.97
N THR A 218 -15.05 -7.55 -6.70
CA THR A 218 -14.31 -8.50 -7.55
C THR A 218 -13.63 -9.57 -6.69
N PHE A 219 -14.39 -10.59 -6.30
CA PHE A 219 -13.87 -11.72 -5.52
C PHE A 219 -12.98 -12.56 -6.42
N CYS A 220 -11.71 -12.68 -6.07
CA CYS A 220 -10.83 -13.64 -6.69
C CYS A 220 -11.36 -15.07 -6.49
N PRO A 221 -11.87 -15.76 -7.53
CA PRO A 221 -12.42 -17.10 -7.35
C PRO A 221 -11.27 -18.11 -7.30
N ARG A 222 -11.33 -19.05 -6.35
CA ARG A 222 -10.41 -20.21 -6.37
C ARG A 222 -10.51 -20.94 -7.70
N ASP A 223 -9.37 -21.28 -8.29
CA ASP A 223 -9.28 -22.10 -9.50
C ASP A 223 -8.87 -23.52 -9.14
N THR A 224 -9.63 -24.52 -9.58
CA THR A 224 -9.46 -25.90 -9.14
C THR A 224 -8.27 -26.62 -9.77
N ILE A 225 -7.47 -25.95 -10.61
CA ILE A 225 -6.37 -26.56 -11.35
C ILE A 225 -5.03 -25.89 -10.98
N THR A 226 -5.08 -24.61 -10.64
CA THR A 226 -3.91 -23.82 -10.32
C THR A 226 -3.44 -24.09 -8.89
N CYS A 227 -2.12 -24.12 -8.65
CA CYS A 227 -1.54 -24.11 -7.29
C CYS A 227 -0.64 -22.92 -7.00
N ARG A 228 -0.64 -21.91 -7.87
CA ARG A 228 0.04 -20.63 -7.68
C ARG A 228 -0.70 -19.50 -8.40
N GLY A 229 -0.95 -18.41 -7.71
CA GLY A 229 -1.72 -17.30 -8.28
C GLY A 229 -2.03 -16.27 -7.22
N ARG A 230 -3.21 -15.67 -7.31
CA ARG A 230 -3.66 -14.69 -6.33
C ARG A 230 -4.35 -15.37 -5.15
N LEU A 231 -4.35 -14.70 -4.00
CA LEU A 231 -5.09 -15.18 -2.83
C LEU A 231 -6.59 -15.24 -3.18
N PRO A 232 -7.22 -16.43 -3.11
CA PRO A 232 -8.63 -16.58 -3.43
C PRO A 232 -9.47 -15.89 -2.34
N GLU A 233 -10.45 -15.09 -2.74
CA GLU A 233 -11.30 -14.34 -1.82
C GLU A 233 -12.66 -15.00 -1.59
N ASN A 234 -13.15 -15.78 -2.57
CA ASN A 234 -14.44 -16.45 -2.48
C ASN A 234 -14.51 -17.51 -1.35
N ILE A 235 -13.38 -17.91 -0.81
CA ILE A 235 -13.30 -18.85 0.33
C ILE A 235 -13.70 -18.21 1.67
N TRP A 236 -13.75 -16.88 1.77
CA TRP A 236 -14.08 -16.22 3.03
C TRP A 236 -15.57 -16.30 3.36
N THR A 237 -16.44 -16.50 2.37
CA THR A 237 -17.88 -16.60 2.56
C THR A 237 -18.30 -17.92 3.21
N THR A 238 -17.43 -18.94 3.16
CA THR A 238 -17.69 -20.27 3.72
C THR A 238 -17.11 -20.46 5.12
N LEU A 239 -16.46 -19.44 5.69
CA LEU A 239 -15.82 -19.51 7.00
C LEU A 239 -16.61 -18.74 8.05
N ALA A 240 -16.57 -19.22 9.30
CA ALA A 240 -17.08 -18.45 10.43
C ALA A 240 -16.24 -17.18 10.67
N THR A 241 -14.93 -17.27 10.45
CA THR A 241 -13.99 -16.15 10.56
C THR A 241 -13.91 -15.40 9.23
N HIS A 242 -14.00 -14.07 9.27
CA HIS A 242 -13.96 -13.21 8.09
C HIS A 242 -12.79 -12.22 8.16
N PRO A 243 -12.21 -11.80 7.01
CA PRO A 243 -11.21 -10.76 7.02
C PRO A 243 -11.84 -9.42 7.44
N PRO A 244 -11.07 -8.54 8.11
CA PRO A 244 -11.57 -7.23 8.51
C PRO A 244 -11.94 -6.38 7.28
N ARG A 245 -12.89 -5.45 7.45
CA ARG A 245 -13.40 -4.61 6.34
C ARG A 245 -12.31 -3.89 5.57
N TRP A 246 -11.29 -3.35 6.25
CA TRP A 246 -10.17 -2.67 5.59
C TRP A 246 -9.38 -3.61 4.67
N PHE A 247 -9.30 -4.91 4.94
CA PHE A 247 -8.58 -5.84 4.08
C PHE A 247 -9.29 -5.97 2.72
N LYS A 248 -10.62 -6.09 2.77
CA LYS A 248 -11.48 -6.21 1.58
C LYS A 248 -11.57 -4.90 0.80
N TYR A 249 -11.79 -3.78 1.48
CA TYR A 249 -11.91 -2.47 0.82
C TYR A 249 -10.60 -1.99 0.16
N ASN A 250 -9.46 -2.47 0.64
CA ASN A 250 -8.17 -2.20 0.02
C ASN A 250 -7.74 -3.28 -0.99
N LEU A 251 -8.62 -4.24 -1.31
CA LEU A 251 -8.39 -5.26 -2.36
C LEU A 251 -7.08 -6.04 -2.18
N TRP A 252 -6.70 -6.34 -0.93
CA TRP A 252 -5.42 -6.99 -0.63
C TRP A 252 -5.28 -8.37 -1.29
N SER A 253 -6.39 -9.11 -1.43
CA SER A 253 -6.46 -10.41 -2.11
C SER A 253 -5.88 -10.38 -3.53
N GLN A 254 -6.06 -9.26 -4.24
CA GLN A 254 -5.55 -9.10 -5.59
C GLN A 254 -4.03 -8.98 -5.58
N THR A 255 -3.44 -8.24 -4.65
CA THR A 255 -1.97 -8.02 -4.63
C THR A 255 -1.15 -9.18 -4.08
N ILE A 256 -1.77 -10.12 -3.36
CA ILE A 256 -1.05 -11.18 -2.65
C ILE A 256 -0.86 -12.38 -3.58
N TYR A 257 0.40 -12.78 -3.76
CA TYR A 257 0.74 -14.06 -4.38
C TYR A 257 0.56 -15.18 -3.37
N TYR A 258 -0.03 -16.28 -3.81
CA TYR A 258 -0.32 -17.43 -2.97
C TYR A 258 -0.05 -18.71 -3.74
N ALA A 259 0.62 -19.66 -3.08
CA ALA A 259 0.94 -20.97 -3.63
C ALA A 259 0.68 -22.08 -2.62
N VAL A 260 0.35 -23.27 -3.12
CA VAL A 260 0.04 -24.46 -2.34
C VAL A 260 0.63 -25.70 -2.99
N GLY A 261 1.24 -26.57 -2.17
CA GLY A 261 1.76 -27.86 -2.62
C GLY A 261 0.64 -28.86 -2.91
N ASN A 262 0.88 -29.76 -3.86
CA ASN A 262 -0.11 -30.74 -4.32
C ASN A 262 -0.68 -31.61 -3.18
N ASN A 263 0.14 -31.94 -2.17
CA ASN A 263 -0.30 -32.77 -1.03
C ASN A 263 -1.31 -32.02 -0.12
N ALA A 264 -1.28 -30.69 -0.13
CA ALA A 264 -2.06 -29.85 0.77
C ALA A 264 -3.16 -29.06 0.05
N ALA A 265 -3.21 -29.06 -1.28
CA ALA A 265 -4.27 -28.44 -2.06
C ALA A 265 -5.62 -29.19 -1.94
N GLU A 266 -6.72 -28.45 -2.02
CA GLU A 266 -8.10 -28.99 -2.11
C GLU A 266 -8.26 -29.86 -3.36
N ASN A 267 -7.76 -29.41 -4.51
CA ASN A 267 -7.70 -30.20 -5.74
C ASN A 267 -6.27 -30.31 -6.28
N PRO A 268 -5.68 -31.52 -6.29
CA PRO A 268 -4.29 -31.72 -6.69
C PRO A 268 -4.14 -31.85 -8.22
N ALA A 269 -3.52 -30.86 -8.88
CA ALA A 269 -3.01 -31.04 -10.25
C ALA A 269 -1.81 -30.12 -10.55
N GLY A 270 -0.80 -30.66 -11.23
CA GLY A 270 0.21 -29.87 -11.95
C GLY A 270 1.31 -29.18 -11.12
N CYS A 271 1.47 -29.52 -9.82
CA CYS A 271 2.38 -28.83 -8.90
C CYS A 271 3.24 -29.79 -8.08
N SER A 272 4.30 -29.28 -7.46
CA SER A 272 5.19 -30.05 -6.58
C SER A 272 4.44 -30.54 -5.34
N PRO A 273 4.77 -31.72 -4.78
CA PRO A 273 4.14 -32.24 -3.56
C PRO A 273 4.15 -31.25 -2.39
N GLN A 274 5.28 -30.55 -2.22
CA GLN A 274 5.51 -29.47 -1.25
C GLN A 274 6.31 -28.36 -1.92
N LEU A 275 6.15 -27.14 -1.42
CA LEU A 275 6.85 -25.95 -1.90
C LEU A 275 8.26 -25.90 -1.29
N GLN A 276 9.27 -25.73 -2.13
CA GLN A 276 10.67 -25.67 -1.70
C GLN A 276 11.07 -24.24 -1.42
N ILE A 277 11.69 -23.99 -0.25
CA ILE A 277 12.16 -22.66 0.13
C ILE A 277 13.65 -22.77 0.45
N THR A 278 14.48 -22.02 -0.26
CA THR A 278 15.93 -22.07 -0.08
C THR A 278 16.31 -21.75 1.37
N GLY A 279 17.06 -22.65 2.00
CA GLY A 279 17.49 -22.50 3.39
C GLY A 279 16.38 -22.69 4.43
N ARG A 280 15.21 -23.21 4.05
CA ARG A 280 14.11 -23.56 4.98
C ARG A 280 13.52 -24.94 4.68
N PRO A 281 12.83 -25.56 5.65
CA PRO A 281 12.04 -26.76 5.39
C PRO A 281 10.98 -26.50 4.30
N PRO A 282 10.59 -27.52 3.53
CA PRO A 282 9.48 -27.41 2.59
C PRO A 282 8.18 -27.01 3.28
N ALA A 283 7.34 -26.24 2.58
CA ALA A 283 6.07 -25.75 3.09
C ALA A 283 4.87 -26.40 2.39
N ALA A 284 3.75 -26.52 3.10
CA ALA A 284 2.50 -27.02 2.53
C ALA A 284 1.82 -25.92 1.69
N ALA A 285 1.89 -24.68 2.15
CA ALA A 285 1.48 -23.49 1.42
C ALA A 285 2.39 -22.31 1.78
N LEU A 286 2.37 -21.28 0.95
CA LEU A 286 2.99 -20.00 1.27
C LEU A 286 2.27 -18.85 0.57
N PHE A 287 2.54 -17.65 1.05
CA PHE A 287 2.15 -16.44 0.35
C PHE A 287 3.27 -15.41 0.40
N LEU A 288 3.30 -14.57 -0.63
CA LEU A 288 4.21 -13.45 -0.81
C LEU A 288 3.41 -12.16 -0.84
N LEU A 289 3.80 -11.20 -0.02
CA LEU A 289 3.29 -9.84 -0.05
C LEU A 289 4.31 -8.99 -0.79
N PRO A 290 3.95 -8.41 -1.94
CA PRO A 290 4.82 -7.46 -2.58
C PRO A 290 4.90 -6.18 -1.73
N GLY A 291 6.07 -5.59 -1.65
CA GLY A 291 6.23 -4.26 -1.04
C GLY A 291 5.70 -3.13 -1.92
N SER A 292 5.91 -1.88 -1.53
CA SER A 292 5.65 -0.73 -2.43
C SER A 292 6.55 -0.79 -3.67
N PRO A 293 6.07 -0.45 -4.87
CA PRO A 293 6.88 -0.58 -6.07
C PRO A 293 8.14 0.29 -6.02
N LEU A 294 9.28 -0.33 -6.34
CA LEU A 294 10.60 0.28 -6.26
C LEU A 294 11.00 0.99 -7.56
N GLY A 295 11.73 2.10 -7.43
CA GLY A 295 12.19 2.89 -8.57
C GLY A 295 11.06 3.20 -9.55
N THR A 296 11.34 2.99 -10.84
CA THR A 296 10.43 3.30 -11.96
C THR A 296 9.32 2.27 -12.20
N VAL A 297 9.21 1.23 -11.37
CA VAL A 297 8.26 0.12 -11.59
C VAL A 297 6.81 0.58 -11.44
N VAL A 298 6.08 0.82 -12.51
CA VAL A 298 4.66 1.14 -12.38
C VAL A 298 3.84 -0.15 -12.30
N ARG A 299 3.05 -0.27 -11.24
CA ARG A 299 2.00 -1.30 -11.12
C ARG A 299 0.68 -0.62 -11.42
N ASN A 300 -0.07 -1.16 -12.36
CA ASN A 300 -1.40 -0.65 -12.66
C ASN A 300 -2.31 -0.96 -11.48
N TRP A 301 -3.13 0.03 -11.10
CA TRP A 301 -4.20 -0.12 -10.14
C TRP A 301 -5.54 -0.27 -10.88
N PRO A 302 -6.41 -1.23 -10.50
CA PRO A 302 -6.11 -2.38 -9.63
C PRO A 302 -5.04 -3.24 -10.29
N SER A 303 -4.51 -4.21 -9.54
CA SER A 303 -3.44 -5.11 -9.96
C SER A 303 -3.73 -5.84 -11.29
N GLN A 304 -3.59 -5.15 -12.42
CA GLN A 304 -3.80 -5.68 -13.77
C GLN A 304 -2.52 -6.27 -14.34
N SER A 305 -1.38 -5.89 -13.75
CA SER A 305 -0.11 -6.42 -14.20
C SER A 305 -0.06 -7.90 -13.93
N ASN A 306 0.25 -8.63 -15.00
CA ASN A 306 0.53 -10.05 -14.98
C ASN A 306 2.00 -10.41 -14.97
N VAL A 307 2.82 -9.43 -14.62
CA VAL A 307 4.27 -9.47 -14.74
C VAL A 307 4.87 -9.53 -13.34
N LEU A 308 5.23 -10.73 -12.87
CA LEU A 308 5.79 -10.92 -11.53
C LEU A 308 7.05 -10.10 -11.24
N SER A 309 7.85 -9.78 -12.26
CA SER A 309 9.03 -8.92 -12.09
C SER A 309 8.68 -7.49 -11.70
N GLN A 310 7.42 -7.07 -11.83
CA GLN A 310 6.95 -5.79 -11.29
C GLN A 310 6.57 -5.90 -9.80
N TYR A 311 6.30 -7.10 -9.29
CA TYR A 311 5.87 -7.33 -7.90
C TYR A 311 6.99 -7.77 -6.99
N PHE A 312 7.91 -8.61 -7.47
CA PHE A 312 8.93 -9.23 -6.65
C PHE A 312 10.34 -8.91 -7.13
N GLU A 313 11.26 -8.62 -6.21
CA GLU A 313 12.64 -8.28 -6.55
C GLU A 313 13.55 -9.51 -6.78
N ASP A 314 13.27 -10.61 -6.10
CA ASP A 314 14.06 -11.83 -6.21
C ASP A 314 13.63 -12.66 -7.42
N ALA A 315 14.59 -13.05 -8.28
CA ALA A 315 14.29 -13.71 -9.55
C ALA A 315 13.61 -15.07 -9.37
N GLU A 316 13.98 -15.78 -8.33
CA GLU A 316 13.42 -17.07 -7.93
C GLU A 316 11.95 -16.94 -7.53
N ASN A 317 11.54 -15.82 -6.94
CA ASN A 317 10.15 -15.56 -6.57
C ASN A 317 9.30 -15.04 -7.76
N ARG A 318 9.89 -14.87 -8.95
CA ARG A 318 9.20 -14.41 -10.18
C ARG A 318 8.74 -15.56 -11.06
N ASP A 319 8.94 -16.80 -10.65
CA ASP A 319 8.35 -17.93 -11.33
C ASP A 319 6.87 -18.07 -10.94
N GLY A 320 6.04 -18.55 -11.88
CA GLY A 320 4.73 -19.07 -11.50
C GLY A 320 3.47 -18.37 -11.98
N TRP A 321 3.53 -17.29 -12.77
CA TRP A 321 2.33 -16.79 -13.48
C TRP A 321 2.11 -17.51 -14.83
N THR A 322 2.84 -18.59 -15.11
CA THR A 322 2.63 -19.37 -16.32
C THR A 322 1.96 -20.70 -16.00
N LEU A 323 0.93 -21.05 -16.80
CA LEU A 323 0.29 -22.37 -16.85
C LEU A 323 1.21 -23.45 -17.46
N GLY A 324 2.51 -23.18 -17.56
CA GLY A 324 3.50 -24.11 -18.10
C GLY A 324 3.75 -25.31 -17.17
N PRO A 325 4.56 -26.31 -17.61
CA PRO A 325 4.96 -27.43 -16.76
C PRO A 325 5.47 -26.89 -15.42
N PRO A 326 5.27 -27.62 -14.30
CA PRO A 326 5.46 -27.08 -12.96
C PRO A 326 6.74 -26.27 -12.93
N ALA A 327 6.59 -24.95 -12.75
CA ALA A 327 7.68 -24.14 -12.21
C ALA A 327 8.21 -24.92 -11.00
N ALA A 328 9.50 -24.82 -10.70
CA ALA A 328 10.13 -25.71 -9.75
C ALA A 328 9.55 -25.59 -8.31
N ASP A 329 8.56 -24.71 -8.10
CA ASP A 329 7.94 -24.34 -6.83
C ASP A 329 9.05 -24.07 -5.81
N ARG A 330 10.05 -23.31 -6.28
CA ARG A 330 11.28 -22.97 -5.58
C ARG A 330 11.26 -21.50 -5.28
N TYR A 331 11.23 -21.20 -3.99
CA TYR A 331 11.15 -19.85 -3.48
C TYR A 331 12.41 -19.52 -2.68
N VAL A 332 12.66 -18.24 -2.52
CA VAL A 332 13.71 -17.70 -1.66
C VAL A 332 13.10 -16.71 -0.68
N LEU A 333 13.71 -16.58 0.49
CA LEU A 333 13.37 -15.45 1.36
C LEU A 333 13.76 -14.15 0.67
N PRO A 334 12.94 -13.09 0.81
CA PRO A 334 13.25 -11.79 0.26
C PRO A 334 14.67 -11.33 0.62
N GLY A 335 15.46 -10.96 -0.39
CA GLY A 335 16.84 -10.52 -0.21
C GLY A 335 16.96 -9.11 0.36
N PRO A 336 18.19 -8.63 0.68
CA PRO A 336 18.41 -7.28 1.26
C PRO A 336 17.94 -6.10 0.39
N GLY A 337 17.73 -6.32 -0.91
CA GLY A 337 17.23 -5.31 -1.85
C GLY A 337 15.71 -5.40 -2.09
N SER A 338 15.05 -6.40 -1.54
CA SER A 338 13.59 -6.58 -1.66
C SER A 338 12.87 -5.91 -0.50
N ASN A 339 11.68 -5.39 -0.77
CA ASN A 339 10.74 -4.97 0.27
C ASN A 339 9.52 -5.90 0.37
N ASP A 340 9.63 -7.10 -0.21
CA ASP A 340 8.65 -8.15 -0.16
C ASP A 340 8.70 -8.92 1.16
N ARG A 341 7.65 -9.71 1.40
CA ARG A 341 7.60 -10.61 2.54
C ARG A 341 7.09 -11.97 2.13
N LEU A 342 7.76 -13.03 2.58
CA LEU A 342 7.34 -14.41 2.38
C LEU A 342 6.90 -15.03 3.71
N ARG A 343 5.73 -15.64 3.72
CA ARG A 343 5.25 -16.46 4.85
C ARG A 343 4.88 -17.85 4.39
N ALA A 344 5.54 -18.85 4.98
CA ALA A 344 5.30 -20.28 4.80
C ALA A 344 4.34 -20.82 5.88
N LEU A 345 3.54 -21.83 5.52
CA LEU A 345 2.47 -22.43 6.33
C LEU A 345 2.50 -23.96 6.38
#